data_AF-A0A523BDG8-F1
#
_entry.id   AF-A0A523BDG8-F1
#
_cell.length_a   1.000
_cell.length_b   1.000
_cell.length_c   1.000
_cell.angle_alpha   90.00
_cell.angle_beta   90.00
_cell.angle_gamma   90.00
#
_symmetry.space_group_name_H-M   'P 1'
#
loop_
_entity.id
_entity.type
_entity.pdbx_description
1 polymer ?
#
loop_
_entity_poly.entity_id
_entity_poly.type
_entity_poly.pdbx_seq_one_letter_code
_entity_poly.pdbx_strand_id
1 'polypeptide(L)'
;MKKFLNKKGDISSPIIVILITVAALSITGMTIAWMSSISSKAVSQGSLVIIGTPTITTNGTLYMTIKNIGNADAKIEYIRIGDVLYNSNITIGANEIYSQPIGINGTFTSGKIYNGIIGSNAGTYQFSVICQ
;
A
#
# COMPACT_ATOMS: atom_id res chain seq x y z
N MET A 1 38.51 -51.11 -33.95
CA MET A 1 37.98 -49.90 -33.27
C MET A 1 37.10 -49.12 -34.25
N LYS A 2 35.77 -49.23 -34.13
CA LYS A 2 34.84 -48.38 -34.90
C LYS A 2 34.66 -47.05 -34.17
N LYS A 3 35.15 -45.96 -34.75
CA LYS A 3 34.84 -44.60 -34.31
C LYS A 3 33.38 -44.31 -34.68
N PHE A 4 32.48 -44.30 -33.69
CA PHE A 4 31.16 -43.71 -33.85
C PHE A 4 31.35 -42.19 -33.96
N LEU A 5 31.46 -41.70 -35.20
CA LEU A 5 31.37 -40.27 -35.50
C LEU A 5 29.95 -39.82 -35.14
N ASN A 6 29.83 -39.17 -33.99
CA ASN A 6 28.63 -38.47 -33.59
C ASN A 6 28.42 -37.31 -34.58
N LYS A 7 27.59 -37.52 -35.62
CA LYS A 7 27.08 -36.43 -36.46
C LYS A 7 26.13 -35.60 -35.61
N LYS A 8 26.67 -34.65 -34.83
CA LYS A 8 25.90 -33.54 -34.29
C LYS A 8 25.31 -32.81 -35.49
N GLY A 9 23.99 -32.92 -35.67
CA GLY A 9 23.28 -32.09 -36.62
C GLY A 9 23.35 -30.65 -36.12
N ASP A 10 24.19 -29.83 -36.75
CA ASP A 10 24.17 -28.39 -36.52
C ASP A 10 22.78 -27.90 -36.93
N ILE A 11 21.94 -27.59 -35.93
CA ILE A 11 20.69 -26.88 -36.15
C ILE A 11 21.07 -25.61 -36.90
N SER A 12 20.50 -25.43 -38.10
CA SER A 12 20.89 -24.31 -38.95
C SER A 12 20.68 -22.99 -38.22
N SER A 13 21.66 -22.07 -38.32
CA SER A 13 21.60 -20.75 -37.67
C SER A 13 20.23 -20.04 -37.83
N PRO A 14 19.52 -20.15 -38.98
CA PRO A 14 18.17 -19.59 -39.12
C PRO A 14 17.13 -20.19 -38.16
N ILE A 15 17.16 -21.50 -37.88
CA ILE A 15 16.23 -22.15 -36.95
C ILE A 15 16.49 -21.69 -35.52
N ILE A 16 17.78 -21.56 -35.13
CA ILE A 16 18.16 -21.04 -33.81
C ILE A 16 17.65 -19.61 -33.63
N VAL A 17 17.81 -18.76 -34.65
CA VAL A 17 17.31 -17.37 -34.62
C VAL A 17 15.79 -17.36 -34.42
N ILE A 18 15.03 -18.16 -35.16
CA ILE A 18 13.56 -18.23 -35.00
C ILE A 18 13.19 -18.67 -33.58
N LEU A 19 13.84 -19.71 -33.04
CA LEU A 19 13.58 -20.18 -31.67
C LEU A 19 13.85 -19.10 -30.63
N ILE A 20 14.96 -18.37 -30.77
CA ILE A 20 15.30 -17.26 -29.87
C ILE A 20 14.30 -16.11 -30.02
N THR A 21 13.90 -15.76 -31.25
CA THR A 21 12.90 -14.70 -31.48
C THR A 21 11.55 -15.06 -30.87
N VAL A 22 11.08 -16.29 -31.03
CA VAL A 22 9.82 -16.76 -30.41
C VAL A 22 9.93 -16.73 -28.89
N ALA A 23 11.04 -17.24 -28.33
CA ALA A 23 11.26 -17.21 -26.88
C ALA A 23 11.29 -15.77 -26.34
N ALA A 24 11.97 -14.85 -27.03
CA ALA A 24 12.02 -13.44 -26.64
C ALA A 24 10.63 -12.80 -26.66
N LEU A 25 9.85 -13.00 -27.72
CA LEU A 25 8.48 -12.47 -27.83
C LEU A 25 7.58 -13.01 -26.71
N SER A 26 7.70 -14.31 -26.37
CA SER A 26 6.93 -14.90 -25.27
C SER A 26 7.29 -14.26 -23.92
N ILE A 27 8.57 -14.04 -23.64
CA ILE A 27 9.02 -13.38 -22.39
C ILE A 27 8.54 -11.93 -22.33
N THR A 28 8.63 -11.20 -23.45
CA THR A 28 8.12 -9.82 -23.53
C THR A 28 6.62 -9.77 -23.28
N GLY A 29 5.84 -10.67 -23.90
CA GLY A 29 4.39 -10.75 -23.69
C GLY A 29 4.02 -11.00 -22.23
N MET A 30 4.69 -11.96 -21.57
CA MET A 30 4.47 -12.24 -20.14
C MET A 30 4.84 -11.04 -19.27
N THR A 31 5.94 -10.36 -19.59
CA THR A 31 6.39 -9.17 -18.84
C THR A 31 5.38 -8.04 -18.93
N ILE A 32 4.84 -7.77 -20.13
CA ILE A 32 3.80 -6.75 -20.33
C ILE A 32 2.54 -7.09 -19.54
N ALA A 33 2.09 -8.35 -19.58
CA ALA A 33 0.91 -8.78 -18.83
C ALA A 33 1.10 -8.61 -17.32
N TRP A 34 2.28 -8.98 -16.80
CA TRP A 34 2.61 -8.81 -15.39
C TRP A 34 2.64 -7.32 -14.99
N MET A 35 3.33 -6.48 -15.75
CA MET A 35 3.39 -5.04 -15.49
C MET A 35 2.01 -4.38 -15.56
N SER A 36 1.17 -4.77 -16.53
CA SER A 36 -0.20 -4.29 -16.63
C SER A 36 -1.03 -4.68 -15.40
N SER A 37 -0.86 -5.90 -14.90
CA SER A 37 -1.55 -6.37 -13.69
C SER A 37 -1.12 -5.66 -12.40
N ILE A 38 0.15 -5.26 -12.32
CA ILE A 38 0.66 -4.47 -11.19
C ILE A 38 0.17 -3.03 -11.29
N SER A 39 0.23 -2.45 -12.50
CA SER A 39 -0.23 -1.09 -12.76
C SER A 39 -1.70 -0.90 -12.38
N SER A 40 -2.57 -1.83 -12.79
CA SER A 40 -4.00 -1.78 -12.44
C SER A 40 -4.25 -1.87 -10.94
N LYS A 41 -3.48 -2.67 -10.20
CA LYS A 41 -3.60 -2.77 -8.74
C LYS A 41 -3.05 -1.54 -8.02
N ALA A 42 -1.96 -0.96 -8.53
CA ALA A 42 -1.35 0.24 -7.94
C ALA A 42 -2.27 1.45 -8.05
N VAL A 43 -2.98 1.62 -9.18
CA VAL A 43 -3.94 2.73 -9.34
C VAL A 43 -5.24 2.53 -8.56
N SER A 44 -5.55 1.30 -8.14
CA SER A 44 -6.72 0.96 -7.33
C SER A 44 -6.40 0.86 -5.83
N GLN A 45 -5.33 1.48 -5.36
CA GLN A 45 -5.02 1.52 -3.93
C GLN A 45 -5.78 2.67 -3.25
N GLY A 46 -6.29 2.42 -2.04
CA GLY A 46 -6.71 3.48 -1.12
C GLY A 46 -5.49 4.29 -0.66
N SER A 47 -5.67 5.56 -0.32
CA SER A 47 -4.57 6.38 0.20
C SER A 47 -5.14 7.44 1.13
N LEU A 48 -4.64 7.51 2.35
CA LEU A 48 -5.16 8.41 3.37
C LEU A 48 -4.28 9.64 3.52
N VAL A 49 -4.91 10.79 3.69
CA VAL A 49 -4.23 12.03 4.09
C VAL A 49 -4.97 12.66 5.26
N ILE A 50 -4.22 13.16 6.23
CA ILE A 50 -4.75 13.89 7.36
C ILE A 50 -4.81 15.36 6.96
N ILE A 51 -5.98 15.97 7.09
CA ILE A 51 -6.23 17.36 6.76
C ILE A 51 -6.28 18.15 8.06
N GLY A 52 -5.44 19.19 8.14
CA GLY A 52 -5.34 20.05 9.31
C GLY A 52 -4.48 19.45 10.43
N THR A 53 -4.52 20.09 11.59
CA THR A 53 -3.76 19.67 12.77
C THR A 53 -4.68 18.88 13.70
N PRO A 54 -4.43 17.58 13.92
CA PRO A 54 -5.26 16.80 14.82
C PRO A 54 -5.05 17.25 16.26
N THR A 55 -6.12 17.19 17.06
CA THR A 55 -6.09 17.48 18.50
C THR A 55 -6.68 16.31 19.28
N ILE A 56 -6.21 16.09 20.50
CA ILE A 56 -6.77 15.10 21.41
C ILE A 56 -7.11 15.76 22.74
N THR A 57 -8.21 15.38 23.37
CA THR A 57 -8.53 15.86 24.71
C THR A 57 -7.82 15.03 25.77
N THR A 58 -7.66 15.58 26.97
CA THR A 58 -7.14 14.85 28.13
C THR A 58 -7.89 13.54 28.43
N ASN A 59 -9.17 13.47 28.07
CA ASN A 59 -10.05 12.30 28.21
C ASN A 59 -10.00 11.34 27.02
N GLY A 60 -9.16 11.61 26.00
CA GLY A 60 -8.91 10.70 24.89
C GLY A 60 -9.83 10.85 23.68
N THR A 61 -10.55 11.96 23.53
CA THR A 61 -11.30 12.22 22.28
C THR A 61 -10.38 12.84 21.24
N LEU A 62 -10.10 12.12 20.16
CA LEU A 62 -9.32 12.56 19.01
C LEU A 62 -10.22 13.27 18.00
N TYR A 63 -9.88 14.51 17.67
CA TYR A 63 -10.46 15.29 16.60
C TYR A 63 -9.47 15.35 15.44
N MET A 64 -9.83 14.73 14.34
CA MET A 64 -9.03 14.76 13.13
C MET A 64 -9.91 14.60 11.90
N THR A 65 -9.44 15.17 10.79
CA THR A 65 -10.07 15.00 9.49
C THR A 65 -9.16 14.16 8.62
N ILE A 66 -9.68 13.07 8.09
CA ILE A 66 -8.97 12.15 7.21
C ILE A 66 -9.70 12.15 5.87
N LYS A 67 -8.96 12.34 4.78
CA LYS A 67 -9.49 12.18 3.43
C LYS A 67 -8.85 10.96 2.78
N ASN A 68 -9.66 10.15 2.13
CA ASN A 68 -9.15 9.16 1.20
C ASN A 68 -8.92 9.84 -0.16
N ILE A 69 -7.66 9.95 -0.58
CA ILE A 69 -7.26 10.46 -1.89
C ILE A 69 -6.98 9.34 -2.90
N GLY A 70 -7.12 8.08 -2.47
CA GLY A 70 -7.00 6.90 -3.32
C GLY A 70 -8.28 6.62 -4.11
N ASN A 71 -8.16 5.66 -5.02
CA ASN A 71 -9.25 5.25 -5.92
C ASN A 71 -10.00 3.99 -5.46
N ALA A 72 -9.77 3.59 -4.21
CA ALA A 72 -10.46 2.48 -3.55
C ALA A 72 -10.64 2.78 -2.06
N ASP A 73 -11.52 2.03 -1.42
CA ASP A 73 -11.86 2.21 -0.01
C ASP A 73 -10.66 1.92 0.90
N ALA A 74 -10.45 2.79 1.86
CA ALA A 74 -9.40 2.66 2.86
C ALA A 74 -10.03 2.34 4.21
N LYS A 75 -9.64 1.19 4.77
CA LYS A 75 -10.10 0.72 6.08
C LYS A 75 -9.02 1.01 7.11
N ILE A 76 -9.32 1.88 8.06
CA ILE A 76 -8.48 2.12 9.25
C ILE A 76 -8.68 0.95 10.20
N GLU A 77 -7.61 0.21 10.43
CA GLU A 77 -7.56 -0.98 11.30
C GLU A 77 -7.16 -0.61 12.72
N TYR A 78 -6.26 0.37 12.88
CA TYR A 78 -5.87 0.86 14.18
C TYR A 78 -5.38 2.32 14.14
N ILE A 79 -5.47 2.96 15.30
CA ILE A 79 -4.85 4.25 15.58
C ILE A 79 -4.04 4.07 16.86
N ARG A 80 -2.76 4.38 16.81
CA ARG A 80 -1.88 4.43 17.98
C ARG A 80 -1.51 5.87 18.27
N ILE A 81 -1.54 6.29 19.53
CA ILE A 81 -1.08 7.61 19.98
C ILE A 81 -0.21 7.40 21.23
N GLY A 82 1.09 7.68 21.12
CA GLY A 82 2.06 7.25 22.12
C GLY A 82 2.00 5.73 22.31
N ASP A 83 1.78 5.30 23.56
CA ASP A 83 1.65 3.89 23.93
C ASP A 83 0.21 3.35 23.85
N VAL A 84 -0.77 4.21 23.56
CA VAL A 84 -2.20 3.85 23.52
C VAL A 84 -2.57 3.34 22.14
N LEU A 85 -3.15 2.14 22.06
CA LEU A 85 -3.66 1.54 20.83
C LEU A 85 -5.19 1.51 20.84
N TYR A 86 -5.79 2.02 19.79
CA TYR A 86 -7.21 1.92 19.48
C TYR A 86 -7.41 1.05 18.24
N ASN A 87 -8.17 -0.03 18.36
CA ASN A 87 -8.57 -0.84 17.22
C ASN A 87 -9.81 -0.22 16.58
N SER A 88 -9.73 0.01 15.27
CA SER A 88 -10.76 0.66 14.49
C SER A 88 -11.28 -0.27 13.40
N ASN A 89 -12.49 -0.01 12.93
CA ASN A 89 -13.04 -0.59 11.71
C ASN A 89 -13.67 0.50 10.84
N ILE A 90 -13.14 1.73 10.91
CA ILE A 90 -13.62 2.86 10.10
C ILE A 90 -13.22 2.60 8.64
N THR A 91 -14.20 2.65 7.75
CA THR A 91 -13.97 2.60 6.30
C THR A 91 -14.27 3.97 5.72
N ILE A 92 -13.35 4.48 4.90
CA ILE A 92 -13.48 5.75 4.20
C ILE A 92 -13.53 5.43 2.71
N GLY A 93 -14.65 5.73 2.04
CA GLY A 93 -14.81 5.48 0.62
C GLY A 93 -13.79 6.26 -0.22
N ALA A 94 -13.57 5.83 -1.46
CA ALA A 94 -12.71 6.56 -2.39
C ALA A 94 -13.14 8.03 -2.53
N ASN A 95 -12.19 8.96 -2.41
CA ASN A 95 -12.43 10.43 -2.44
C ASN A 95 -13.29 11.00 -1.31
N GLU A 96 -13.66 10.21 -0.30
CA GLU A 96 -14.47 10.67 0.83
C GLU A 96 -13.63 11.27 1.97
N ILE A 97 -14.31 12.02 2.84
CA ILE A 97 -13.74 12.66 4.02
C ILE A 97 -14.44 12.11 5.26
N TYR A 98 -13.63 11.74 6.26
CA TYR A 98 -14.05 11.39 7.60
C TYR A 98 -13.58 12.45 8.59
N SER A 99 -14.50 13.05 9.33
CA SER A 99 -14.21 14.12 10.30
C SER A 99 -14.91 13.93 11.65
N GLN A 100 -15.32 12.70 11.96
CA GLN A 100 -16.02 12.41 13.21
C GLN A 100 -15.01 12.22 14.36
N PRO A 101 -15.37 12.62 15.60
CA PRO A 101 -14.51 12.40 16.76
C PRO A 101 -14.31 10.91 17.04
N ILE A 102 -13.09 10.53 17.43
CA ILE A 102 -12.73 9.14 17.73
C ILE A 102 -12.39 9.03 19.22
N GLY A 103 -13.05 8.14 19.93
CA GLY A 103 -12.71 7.83 21.32
C GLY A 103 -11.48 6.93 21.42
N ILE A 104 -10.41 7.41 22.03
CA ILE A 104 -9.17 6.69 22.31
C ILE A 104 -9.12 6.46 23.84
N ASN A 105 -9.09 5.21 24.28
CA ASN A 105 -9.02 4.90 25.72
C ASN A 105 -7.62 5.20 26.27
N GLY A 106 -7.42 6.41 26.82
CA GLY A 106 -6.17 6.81 27.43
C GLY A 106 -6.26 8.17 28.11
N THR A 107 -5.33 8.44 29.02
CA THR A 107 -5.16 9.74 29.67
C THR A 107 -4.01 10.50 29.04
N PHE A 108 -4.30 11.69 28.52
CA PHE A 108 -3.32 12.56 27.86
C PHE A 108 -3.06 13.80 28.71
N THR A 109 -1.84 14.34 28.64
CA THR A 109 -1.46 15.57 29.36
C THR A 109 -1.64 16.78 28.45
N SER A 110 -2.49 17.73 28.86
CA SER A 110 -2.70 18.99 28.14
C SER A 110 -1.37 19.72 27.88
N GLY A 111 -1.24 20.28 26.69
CA GLY A 111 -0.03 20.98 26.22
C GLY A 111 1.09 20.07 25.69
N LYS A 112 0.97 18.75 25.83
CA LYS A 112 1.94 17.80 25.25
C LYS A 112 1.58 17.44 23.81
N ILE A 113 2.61 17.22 23.00
CA ILE A 113 2.49 16.66 21.66
C ILE A 113 2.80 15.16 21.73
N TYR A 114 1.95 14.35 21.11
CA TYR A 114 2.11 12.92 20.98
C TYR A 114 2.32 12.53 19.52
N ASN A 115 3.15 11.51 19.29
CA ASN A 115 3.27 10.89 17.99
C ASN A 115 2.18 9.84 17.81
N GLY A 116 1.55 9.86 16.65
CA GLY A 116 0.47 8.97 16.27
C GLY A 116 0.78 8.18 15.00
N ILE A 117 0.19 7.00 14.90
CA ILE A 117 0.26 6.14 13.72
C ILE A 117 -1.15 5.63 13.41
N ILE A 118 -1.57 5.75 12.16
CA ILE A 118 -2.77 5.12 11.62
C ILE A 118 -2.32 3.93 10.80
N GLY A 119 -2.80 2.75 11.16
CA GLY A 119 -2.68 1.56 10.33
C GLY A 119 -3.96 1.36 9.52
N SER A 120 -3.79 1.18 8.21
CA SER A 120 -4.87 0.81 7.32
C SER A 120 -4.44 -0.30 6.37
N ASN A 121 -5.41 -0.92 5.71
CA ASN A 121 -5.16 -1.83 4.58
C ASN A 121 -4.36 -1.18 3.43
N ALA A 122 -4.33 0.15 3.37
CA ALA A 122 -3.57 0.92 2.39
C ALA A 122 -2.13 1.24 2.83
N GLY A 123 -1.80 1.07 4.12
CA GLY A 123 -0.47 1.35 4.67
C GLY A 123 -0.51 2.04 6.02
N THR A 124 0.64 2.55 6.46
CA THR A 124 0.79 3.23 7.75
C THR A 124 1.05 4.73 7.57
N TYR A 125 0.32 5.56 8.30
CA TYR A 125 0.41 7.02 8.23
C TYR A 125 0.81 7.59 9.58
N GLN A 126 1.93 8.30 9.63
CA GLN A 126 2.41 8.95 10.85
C GLN A 126 1.81 10.35 10.97
N PHE A 127 1.51 10.76 12.19
CA PHE A 127 1.03 12.09 12.50
C PHE A 127 1.49 12.54 13.88
N SER A 128 1.36 13.83 14.16
CA SER A 128 1.56 14.39 15.50
C SER A 128 0.27 15.04 15.94
N VAL A 129 -0.11 14.83 17.19
CA VAL A 129 -1.35 15.35 17.78
C VAL A 129 -1.03 16.14 19.03
N ILE A 130 -1.65 17.31 19.18
CA ILE A 130 -1.51 18.12 20.39
C ILE A 130 -2.65 17.83 21.35
N CYS A 131 -2.33 17.61 22.62
CA CYS A 131 -3.33 17.48 23.65
C CYS A 131 -3.83 18.86 24.07
N GLN A 132 -5.12 19.10 23.90
CA GLN A 132 -5.81 20.29 24.43
C GLN A 132 -6.33 19.99 25.83
#